data_AF-A0A2A5BIT2-F1
#
_entry.id   AF-A0A2A5BIT2-F1
#
_cell.length_a   1.000
_cell.length_b   1.000
_cell.length_c   1.000
_cell.angle_alpha   90.00
_cell.angle_beta   90.00
_cell.angle_gamma   90.00
#
_symmetry.space_group_name_H-M   'P 1'
#
loop_
_entity.id
_entity.type
_entity.pdbx_description
1 polymer ?
#
loop_
_entity_poly.entity_id
_entity_poly.type
_entity_poly.pdbx_seq_one_letter_code
_entity_poly.pdbx_strand_id
1 'polypeptide(L)'
;MNIELLIILVLFLTFAFVLLQAIFMVQENQRLVVLRMGKLLKVVGSGFSMVIPFVDAGIVVDLSTHLPNWQQLTEEDLAKHLINLVKNDPDPTAYK
;
A
#
# COMPACT_ATOMS: atom_id res chain seq x y z
N MET A 1 -18.24 -24.46 26.13
CA MET A 1 -18.19 -23.69 24.87
C MET A 1 -18.26 -24.69 23.73
N ASN A 2 -19.26 -24.59 22.85
CA ASN A 2 -19.45 -25.57 21.78
C ASN A 2 -18.30 -25.43 20.76
N ILE A 3 -17.74 -26.56 20.31
CA ILE A 3 -16.61 -26.58 19.37
C ILE A 3 -16.96 -25.81 18.08
N GLU A 4 -18.21 -25.92 17.61
CA GLU A 4 -18.72 -25.19 16.45
C GLU A 4 -18.60 -23.67 16.63
N LEU A 5 -18.92 -23.16 17.82
CA LEU A 5 -18.84 -21.74 18.12
C LEU A 5 -17.39 -21.25 18.11
N LEU A 6 -16.46 -22.10 18.57
CA LEU A 6 -15.03 -21.81 18.56
C LEU A 6 -14.49 -21.74 17.13
N ILE A 7 -14.89 -22.66 16.25
CA ILE A 7 -14.51 -22.66 14.83
C ILE A 7 -15.01 -21.39 14.13
N ILE A 8 -16.29 -21.03 14.33
CA ILE A 8 -16.87 -19.82 13.74
C ILE A 8 -16.12 -18.58 14.22
N LEU A 9 -15.81 -18.50 15.51
CA LEU A 9 -15.07 -17.37 16.08
C LEU A 9 -13.67 -17.23 15.46
N VAL A 10 -12.94 -18.34 15.32
CA VAL A 10 -11.59 -18.33 14.71
C VAL A 10 -11.66 -17.91 13.24
N LEU A 11 -12.64 -18.40 12.48
CA LEU A 11 -12.83 -18.04 11.08
C LEU A 11 -13.15 -16.54 10.95
N PHE A 12 -14.06 -16.03 11.79
CA PHE A 12 -14.43 -14.62 11.81
C PHE A 12 -13.25 -13.71 12.12
N LEU A 13 -12.46 -14.05 13.16
CA LEU A 13 -11.27 -13.29 13.54
C LEU A 13 -10.21 -13.29 12.44
N THR A 14 -9.99 -14.44 11.80
CA THR A 14 -9.06 -14.56 10.66
C THR A 14 -9.51 -13.69 9.49
N PHE A 15 -10.80 -13.74 9.15
CA PHE A 15 -11.34 -12.93 8.07
C PHE A 15 -11.25 -11.43 8.37
N ALA A 16 -11.60 -11.00 9.58
CA ALA A 16 -11.48 -9.62 10.02
C ALA A 16 -10.02 -9.13 9.96
N PHE A 17 -9.07 -9.96 10.41
CA PHE A 17 -7.64 -9.63 10.37
C PHE A 17 -7.13 -9.41 8.94
N VAL A 18 -7.56 -10.25 7.99
CA VAL A 18 -7.20 -10.10 6.57
C VAL A 18 -7.77 -8.81 5.99
N LEU A 19 -9.02 -8.46 6.31
CA LEU A 19 -9.64 -7.23 5.82
C LEU A 19 -8.92 -5.97 6.34
N LEU A 20 -8.42 -5.99 7.57
CA LEU A 20 -7.67 -4.85 8.11
C LEU A 20 -6.36 -4.59 7.36
N GLN A 21 -5.69 -5.64 6.87
CA GLN A 21 -4.45 -5.51 6.08
C GLN A 21 -4.68 -4.95 4.67
N ALA A 22 -5.92 -5.01 4.17
CA ALA A 22 -6.28 -4.51 2.85
C ALA A 22 -6.37 -2.97 2.82
N ILE A 23 -6.49 -2.32 3.98
CA ILE A 23 -6.84 -0.91 4.10
C ILE A 23 -5.57 -0.08 4.31
N PHE A 24 -5.34 0.88 3.42
CA PHE A 24 -4.24 1.83 3.48
C PHE A 24 -4.79 3.25 3.59
N MET A 25 -4.32 3.98 4.61
CA MET A 25 -4.62 5.39 4.78
C MET A 25 -3.38 6.19 4.41
N VAL A 26 -3.45 6.89 3.28
CA VAL A 26 -2.30 7.58 2.67
C VAL A 26 -2.43 9.07 2.94
N GLN A 27 -1.41 9.68 3.55
CA GLN A 27 -1.37 11.11 3.82
C GLN A 27 -1.07 11.93 2.55
N GLU A 28 -1.26 13.25 2.59
CA GLU A 28 -1.03 14.13 1.43
C GLU A 28 0.42 14.15 0.95
N ASN A 29 1.36 14.11 1.90
CA ASN A 29 2.80 14.01 1.66
C ASN A 29 3.26 12.57 1.31
N GLN A 30 2.34 11.62 1.20
CA GLN A 30 2.64 10.23 0.89
C GLN A 30 1.97 9.81 -0.41
N ARG A 31 2.53 8.79 -1.07
CA ARG A 31 1.91 8.12 -2.20
C ARG A 31 1.99 6.62 -2.00
N LEU A 32 0.94 5.93 -2.43
CA LEU A 32 0.89 4.48 -2.34
C LEU A 32 1.20 3.89 -3.71
N VAL A 33 2.31 3.17 -3.81
CA VAL A 33 2.66 2.40 -4.99
C VAL A 33 2.16 0.98 -4.79
N VAL A 34 1.22 0.57 -5.65
CA VAL A 34 0.64 -0.76 -5.58
C VAL A 34 1.38 -1.68 -6.55
N LEU A 35 1.99 -2.72 -6.00
CA LEU A 35 2.59 -3.80 -6.76
C LEU A 35 1.63 -5.00 -6.74
N ARG A 36 1.43 -5.63 -7.88
CA ARG A 36 0.70 -6.89 -7.99
C ARG A 36 1.65 -7.95 -8.51
N MET A 37 1.86 -9.01 -7.73
CA MET A 37 2.76 -10.12 -8.12
C MET A 37 4.16 -9.63 -8.56
N GLY A 38 4.72 -8.64 -7.83
CA GLY A 38 6.03 -8.05 -8.14
C GLY A 38 6.06 -7.13 -9.37
N LYS A 39 4.92 -6.85 -10.00
CA LYS A 39 4.79 -5.87 -11.10
C LYS A 39 4.09 -4.62 -10.61
N LEU A 40 4.47 -3.47 -11.15
CA LEU A 40 3.77 -2.23 -10.87
C LEU A 40 2.34 -2.29 -11.44
N LEU A 41 1.35 -2.07 -10.59
CA LEU A 41 -0.05 -1.95 -10.99
C LEU A 41 -0.42 -0.49 -11.21
N LYS A 42 -0.22 0.35 -10.19
CA LYS A 42 -0.59 1.77 -10.22
C LYS A 42 0.07 2.54 -9.06
N VAL A 43 0.14 3.85 -9.21
CA VAL A 43 0.41 4.79 -8.12
C VAL A 43 -0.93 5.41 -7.70
N VAL A 44 -1.21 5.39 -6.41
CA VAL A 44 -2.42 5.95 -5.81
C VAL A 44 -2.06 7.22 -5.06
N GLY A 45 -2.86 8.26 -5.27
CA GLY A 45 -2.77 9.54 -4.57
C GLY A 45 -3.06 9.41 -3.07
N SER A 46 -3.13 10.57 -2.41
CA SER A 46 -3.52 10.66 -1.02
C SER A 46 -4.98 10.28 -0.80
N GLY A 47 -5.29 9.84 0.41
CA GLY A 47 -6.64 9.43 0.82
C GLY A 47 -6.76 7.96 1.17
N PHE A 48 -8.00 7.47 1.09
CA PHE A 48 -8.34 6.10 1.44
C PHE A 48 -8.12 5.18 0.24
N SER A 49 -7.26 4.17 0.40
CA SER A 49 -7.02 3.16 -0.62
C SER A 49 -7.24 1.76 -0.06
N MET A 50 -7.84 0.90 -0.87
CA MET A 50 -8.00 -0.51 -0.56
C MET A 50 -7.25 -1.32 -1.62
N VAL A 51 -6.38 -2.22 -1.15
CA VAL A 51 -5.63 -3.15 -1.99
C VAL A 51 -6.05 -4.57 -1.68
N ILE A 52 -5.90 -5.49 -2.62
CA ILE A 52 -6.28 -6.89 -2.39
C ILE A 52 -5.20 -7.52 -1.50
N PRO A 53 -5.53 -7.93 -0.26
CA PRO A 53 -4.54 -8.52 0.63
C PRO A 53 -3.95 -9.80 0.00
N PHE A 54 -2.70 -10.11 0.31
CA PHE A 54 -1.89 -11.21 -0.23
C PHE A 54 -1.49 -11.11 -1.72
N VAL A 55 -2.34 -10.55 -2.58
CA VAL A 55 -2.09 -10.44 -4.02
C VAL A 55 -1.35 -9.15 -4.35
N ASP A 56 -1.76 -8.07 -3.69
CA ASP A 56 -1.23 -6.73 -3.87
C ASP A 56 -0.34 -6.37 -2.68
N ALA A 57 0.85 -5.84 -2.97
CA ALA A 57 1.73 -5.22 -2.01
C ALA A 57 1.62 -3.69 -2.15
N GLY A 58 1.14 -3.04 -1.09
CA GLY A 58 1.09 -1.59 -1.00
C GLY A 58 2.36 -1.03 -0.36
N ILE A 59 3.13 -0.25 -1.11
CA ILE A 59 4.32 0.45 -0.62
C ILE A 59 3.97 1.92 -0.45
N VAL A 60 3.97 2.40 0.79
CA VAL A 60 3.76 3.82 1.09
C VAL A 60 5.11 4.52 1.00
N VAL A 61 5.19 5.55 0.17
CA VAL A 61 6.40 6.35 -0.05
C VAL A 61 6.16 7.76 0.48
N ASP A 62 7.00 8.21 1.42
CA ASP A 62 7.04 9.60 1.85
C ASP A 62 7.72 10.49 0.79
N LEU A 63 6.95 11.40 0.21
CA LEU A 63 7.42 12.32 -0.81
C LEU A 63 8.38 13.37 -0.24
N SER A 64 8.22 13.75 1.03
CA SER A 64 9.02 14.81 1.67
C SER A 64 10.48 14.39 1.80
N THR A 65 10.70 13.11 2.12
CA THR A 65 12.04 12.53 2.31
C THR A 65 12.70 12.18 0.99
N HIS A 66 11.95 11.56 0.07
CA HIS A 66 12.53 10.99 -1.16
C HIS A 66 12.45 11.91 -2.38
N LEU A 67 11.52 12.88 -2.37
CA LEU A 67 11.27 13.77 -3.51
C LEU A 67 10.90 15.18 -3.02
N PRO A 68 11.77 15.94 -2.30
CA PRO A 68 11.41 17.22 -1.67
C PRO A 68 10.81 18.29 -2.63
N ASN A 69 11.09 18.20 -3.93
CA ASN A 69 10.53 19.09 -4.96
C ASN A 69 9.26 18.52 -5.63
N TRP A 70 8.59 17.54 -5.02
CA TRP A 70 7.42 16.84 -5.57
C TRP A 70 6.27 17.78 -5.96
N GLN A 71 6.14 18.92 -5.30
CA GLN A 71 5.10 19.92 -5.57
C GLN A 71 5.21 20.60 -6.94
N GLN A 72 6.41 20.59 -7.54
CA GLN A 72 6.66 21.18 -8.85
C GLN A 72 6.41 20.19 -9.99
N LEU A 73 6.23 18.90 -9.67
CA LEU A 73 6.04 17.85 -10.65
C LEU A 73 4.57 17.70 -11.00
N THR A 74 4.30 17.36 -12.26
CA THR A 74 2.99 16.87 -12.68
C THR A 74 2.73 15.50 -12.04
N GLU A 75 1.46 15.13 -11.90
CA GLU A 75 1.11 13.79 -11.36
C GLU A 75 1.71 12.65 -12.19
N GLU A 76 1.84 12.84 -13.51
CA GLU A 76 2.45 11.85 -14.39
C GLU A 76 3.96 11.70 -14.13
N ASP A 77 4.68 12.81 -13.99
CA ASP A 77 6.13 12.78 -13.76
C ASP A 77 6.47 12.28 -12.35
N LEU A 78 5.63 12.64 -11.37
CA LEU A 78 5.69 12.12 -10.02
C LEU A 78 5.50 10.59 -10.02
N ALA A 79 4.47 10.11 -10.71
CA ALA A 79 4.22 8.68 -10.82
C ALA A 79 5.42 7.96 -11.47
N LYS A 80 5.97 8.48 -12.57
CA LYS A 80 7.16 7.89 -13.22
C LYS A 80 8.36 7.80 -12.28
N HIS A 81 8.63 8.84 -11.49
CA HIS A 81 9.72 8.81 -10.50
C HIS A 81 9.49 7.75 -9.43
N LEU A 82 8.29 7.71 -8.85
CA LEU A 82 7.93 6.72 -7.81
C LEU A 82 8.04 5.28 -8.34
N ILE A 83 7.61 5.05 -9.58
CA ILE A 83 7.71 3.75 -10.25
C ILE A 83 9.16 3.32 -10.37
N ASN A 84 10.04 4.20 -10.83
CA ASN A 84 11.46 3.90 -10.96
C ASN A 84 12.12 3.65 -9.61
N LEU A 85 11.76 4.45 -8.62
CA LEU A 85 12.28 4.39 -7.25
C LEU A 85 11.95 3.02 -6.61
N VAL A 86 10.66 2.63 -6.62
CA VAL A 86 10.20 1.34 -6.11
C VAL A 86 10.68 0.15 -6.94
N LYS A 87 10.90 0.32 -8.25
CA LYS A 87 11.45 -0.74 -9.10
C LYS A 87 12.91 -1.03 -8.78
N ASN A 88 13.68 -0.02 -8.40
CA ASN A 88 15.10 -0.15 -8.07
C ASN A 88 15.30 -0.77 -6.69
N ASP A 89 14.43 -0.44 -5.74
CA ASP A 89 14.41 -1.06 -4.41
C ASP A 89 12.94 -1.31 -4.01
N PRO A 90 12.44 -2.55 -4.08
CA PRO A 90 11.06 -2.86 -3.75
C PRO A 90 10.83 -3.03 -2.24
N ASP A 91 11.79 -2.67 -1.37
CA ASP A 91 11.63 -2.82 0.07
C ASP A 91 10.62 -1.79 0.65
N PRO A 92 9.46 -2.23 1.20
CA PRO A 92 8.49 -1.31 1.80
C PRO A 92 9.02 -0.55 3.02
N THR A 93 10.07 -1.04 3.71
CA THR A 93 10.62 -0.35 4.88
C THR A 93 11.53 0.82 4.54
N ALA A 94 12.08 0.88 3.33
CA ALA A 94 12.96 1.96 2.89
C ALA A 94 12.26 3.31 2.69
N TYR A 95 10.92 3.31 2.60
CA TYR A 95 10.14 4.47 2.12
C TYR A 95 9.17 5.08 3.14
N LYS A 96 9.15 4.54 4.36
CA LYS A 96 8.34 5.03 5.47
C LYS A 96 9.02 6.12 6.27
#